data_AF-A0A834B4C7-F1
#
_entry.id   AF-A0A834B4C7-F1
#
_cell.length_a   1.000
_cell.length_b   1.000
_cell.length_c   1.000
_cell.angle_alpha   90.00
_cell.angle_beta   90.00
_cell.angle_gamma   90.00
#
_symmetry.space_group_name_H-M   'P 1'
#
loop_
_entity.id
_entity.type
_entity.pdbx_description
1 polymer ?
#
loop_
_entity_poly.entity_id
_entity_poly.type
_entity_poly.pdbx_seq_one_letter_code
_entity_poly.pdbx_strand_id
1 'polypeptide(L)'
;MVCRKSGTLILYPGAEAANLEEFVLDSPIYPSTIIIIDGTWSQAKDIFYKNSLFRLPKQVQLKSSISSQYVIRMQPTNRCLSTLECAAVALSILEKNNYIQETLLRPLQALCSFQLQHGARIRLSKEHLLKNGLYPKSMPKNKRKLRKMELLMSSVKI
;
A
#
# COMPACT_ATOMS: atom_id res chain seq x y z
N MET A 1 -20.93 -15.26 -3.68
CA MET A 1 -19.63 -14.99 -3.01
C MET A 1 -19.06 -13.68 -3.56
N VAL A 2 -18.59 -12.76 -2.70
CA VAL A 2 -18.17 -11.39 -3.08
C VAL A 2 -17.14 -11.39 -4.23
N CYS A 3 -16.08 -12.19 -4.15
CA CYS A 3 -14.99 -12.22 -5.13
C CYS A 3 -15.39 -12.63 -6.57
N ARG A 4 -16.61 -13.14 -6.79
CA ARG A 4 -17.10 -13.54 -8.13
C ARG A 4 -17.97 -12.48 -8.79
N LYS A 5 -18.35 -11.40 -8.09
CA LYS A 5 -19.20 -10.36 -8.66
C LYS A 5 -18.39 -9.50 -9.62
N SER A 6 -18.93 -9.21 -10.81
CA SER A 6 -18.24 -8.49 -11.89
C SER A 6 -17.76 -7.09 -11.51
N GLY A 7 -18.38 -6.45 -10.52
CA GLY A 7 -17.97 -5.13 -9.99
C GLY A 7 -17.06 -5.19 -8.76
N THR A 8 -16.43 -6.34 -8.47
CA THR A 8 -15.51 -6.49 -7.34
C THR A 8 -14.05 -6.33 -7.80
N LEU A 9 -13.34 -5.43 -7.14
CA LEU A 9 -11.92 -5.21 -7.31
C LEU A 9 -11.14 -5.72 -6.10
N ILE A 10 -9.88 -6.07 -6.31
CA ILE A 10 -8.92 -6.27 -5.22
C ILE A 10 -7.78 -5.27 -5.35
N LEU A 11 -7.57 -4.50 -4.28
CA LEU A 11 -6.50 -3.51 -4.20
C LEU A 11 -5.23 -4.18 -3.69
N TYR A 12 -4.34 -4.52 -4.61
CA TYR A 12 -3.06 -5.13 -4.27
C TYR A 12 -2.02 -4.87 -5.37
N PRO A 13 -0.83 -4.34 -5.05
CA PRO A 13 0.19 -4.02 -6.06
C PRO A 13 0.76 -5.28 -6.71
N GLY A 14 0.97 -5.24 -8.02
CA GLY A 14 1.51 -6.36 -8.80
C GLY A 14 1.74 -6.01 -10.26
N ALA A 15 2.51 -6.84 -10.98
CA ALA A 15 2.87 -6.58 -12.38
C ALA A 15 1.65 -6.50 -13.30
N GLU A 16 0.62 -7.30 -13.04
CA GLU A 16 -0.63 -7.35 -13.81
C GLU A 16 -1.73 -6.42 -13.25
N ALA A 17 -1.42 -5.62 -12.23
CA ALA A 17 -2.40 -4.76 -11.59
C ALA A 17 -2.64 -3.51 -12.45
N ALA A 18 -3.90 -3.28 -12.82
CA ALA A 18 -4.28 -2.03 -13.48
C ALA A 18 -4.25 -0.85 -12.50
N ASN A 19 -3.91 0.34 -12.97
CA ASN A 19 -4.08 1.54 -12.16
C ASN A 19 -5.59 1.78 -11.91
N LEU A 20 -5.97 2.13 -10.68
CA LEU A 20 -7.38 2.29 -10.31
C LEU A 20 -8.04 3.46 -11.05
N GLU A 21 -7.36 4.60 -11.17
CA GLU A 21 -7.88 5.78 -11.88
C GLU A 21 -8.12 5.48 -13.37
N GLU A 22 -7.14 4.86 -14.04
CA GLU A 22 -7.26 4.43 -15.44
C GLU A 22 -8.38 3.40 -15.61
N PHE A 23 -8.45 2.42 -14.72
CA PHE A 23 -9.49 1.39 -14.75
C PHE A 23 -10.91 1.97 -14.65
N VAL A 24 -11.12 2.98 -13.80
CA VAL A 24 -12.44 3.60 -13.62
C VAL A 24 -12.87 4.42 -14.85
N LEU A 25 -11.92 4.95 -15.62
CA LEU A 25 -12.20 5.69 -16.85
C LEU A 25 -12.58 4.76 -18.00
N ASP A 26 -11.90 3.63 -18.13
CA ASP A 26 -12.05 2.71 -19.28
C ASP A 26 -13.07 1.59 -19.05
N SER A 27 -13.46 1.33 -17.80
CA SER A 27 -14.33 0.20 -17.47
C SER A 27 -15.80 0.45 -17.83
N PRO A 28 -16.47 -0.47 -18.54
CA PRO A 28 -17.90 -0.39 -18.81
C PRO A 28 -18.77 -0.65 -17.56
N ILE A 29 -18.17 -1.20 -16.49
CA ILE A 29 -18.84 -1.52 -15.23
C ILE A 29 -18.20 -0.69 -14.13
N TYR A 30 -19.02 0.09 -13.42
CA TYR A 30 -18.54 0.82 -12.26
C TYR A 30 -18.31 -0.13 -11.08
N PRO A 31 -17.16 -0.06 -10.37
CA PRO A 31 -16.91 -0.89 -9.21
C PRO A 31 -17.96 -0.67 -8.12
N SER A 32 -18.46 -1.75 -7.54
CA SER A 32 -19.38 -1.71 -6.39
C SER A 32 -18.75 -2.24 -5.11
N THR A 33 -17.59 -2.87 -5.20
CA THR A 33 -16.88 -3.42 -4.04
C THR A 33 -15.38 -3.40 -4.28
N ILE A 34 -14.63 -2.94 -3.29
CA ILE A 34 -13.17 -3.04 -3.26
C ILE A 34 -12.73 -3.87 -2.06
N ILE A 35 -11.89 -4.86 -2.31
CA ILE A 35 -11.28 -5.70 -1.28
C ILE A 35 -9.90 -5.12 -0.96
N ILE A 36 -9.66 -4.86 0.31
CA ILE A 36 -8.36 -4.43 0.85
C ILE A 36 -7.94 -5.46 1.90
N ILE A 37 -6.68 -5.86 1.87
CA ILE A 37 -6.13 -6.83 2.82
C ILE A 37 -5.45 -6.07 3.96
N ASP A 38 -6.00 -6.17 5.17
CA ASP A 38 -5.38 -5.58 6.36
C ASP A 38 -4.32 -6.51 6.96
N GLY A 39 -3.19 -5.93 7.35
CA GLY A 39 -2.08 -6.62 7.97
C GLY A 39 -0.73 -6.06 7.57
N THR A 40 0.34 -6.65 8.10
CA THR A 40 1.70 -6.29 7.66
C THR A 40 1.91 -6.67 6.19
N TRP A 41 2.85 -6.01 5.52
CA TRP A 41 3.23 -6.34 4.14
C TRP A 41 3.51 -7.82 3.88
N SER A 42 4.05 -8.55 4.87
CA SER A 42 4.29 -9.99 4.75
C SER A 42 2.99 -10.80 4.86
N GLN A 43 2.09 -10.40 5.76
CA GLN A 43 0.78 -11.06 5.93
C GLN A 43 -0.11 -10.80 4.73
N ALA A 44 -0.21 -9.56 4.26
CA ALA A 44 -1.00 -9.20 3.09
C ALA A 44 -0.53 -9.95 1.83
N LYS A 45 0.79 -10.06 1.65
CA LYS A 45 1.39 -10.88 0.60
C LYS A 45 0.96 -12.34 0.70
N ASP A 46 1.11 -12.94 1.88
CA ASP A 46 0.77 -14.34 2.09
C ASP A 46 -0.73 -14.61 1.84
N ILE A 47 -1.61 -13.74 2.34
CA ILE A 47 -3.06 -13.81 2.14
C ILE A 47 -3.39 -13.74 0.65
N PHE A 48 -2.83 -12.77 -0.09
CA PHE A 48 -3.08 -12.59 -1.51
C PHE A 48 -2.65 -13.82 -2.34
N TYR A 49 -1.42 -14.31 -2.13
CA TYR A 49 -0.87 -15.39 -2.96
C TYR A 49 -1.39 -16.79 -2.58
N LYS A 50 -1.73 -17.02 -1.31
CA LYS A 50 -2.21 -18.34 -0.83
C LYS A 50 -3.71 -18.56 -1.02
N ASN A 51 -4.49 -17.50 -1.18
CA ASN A 51 -5.94 -17.62 -1.37
C ASN A 51 -6.32 -17.47 -2.85
N SER A 52 -6.73 -18.58 -3.48
CA SER A 52 -7.10 -18.61 -4.90
C SER A 52 -8.32 -17.73 -5.23
N LEU A 53 -9.17 -17.40 -4.25
CA LEU A 53 -10.34 -16.55 -4.45
C LEU A 53 -9.97 -15.11 -4.85
N PHE A 54 -8.78 -14.65 -4.48
CA PHE A 54 -8.30 -13.31 -4.82
C PHE A 54 -7.76 -13.19 -6.24
N ARG A 55 -7.71 -14.30 -6.99
CA ARG A 55 -7.43 -14.29 -8.43
C ARG A 55 -8.68 -14.05 -9.28
N LEU A 56 -9.86 -14.12 -8.67
CA LEU A 56 -11.15 -13.93 -9.35
C LEU A 56 -11.48 -12.45 -9.64
N PRO A 57 -11.40 -11.53 -8.66
CA PRO A 57 -11.68 -10.12 -8.92
C PRO A 57 -10.53 -9.47 -9.71
N LYS A 58 -10.83 -8.37 -10.42
CA LYS A 58 -9.80 -7.62 -11.12
C LYS A 58 -8.82 -7.01 -10.11
N GLN A 59 -7.54 -7.28 -10.31
CA GLN A 59 -6.46 -6.71 -9.52
C GLN A 59 -6.18 -5.27 -9.96
N VAL A 60 -6.20 -4.35 -8.99
CA VAL A 60 -5.91 -2.93 -9.20
C VAL A 60 -4.88 -2.42 -8.18
N GLN A 61 -4.24 -1.31 -8.51
CA GLN A 61 -3.27 -0.62 -7.67
C GLN A 61 -3.43 0.90 -7.73
N LEU A 62 -2.99 1.59 -6.68
CA LEU A 62 -2.98 3.04 -6.63
C LEU A 62 -1.70 3.59 -7.26
N LYS A 63 -1.78 4.79 -7.83
CA LYS A 63 -0.61 5.48 -8.36
C LYS A 63 0.39 5.80 -7.24
N SER A 64 1.66 5.55 -7.49
CA SER A 64 2.73 5.65 -6.47
C SER A 64 3.25 7.08 -6.23
N SER A 65 2.53 8.11 -6.65
CA SER A 65 2.96 9.52 -6.56
C SER A 65 2.86 10.11 -5.16
N ILE A 66 2.10 9.49 -4.25
CA ILE A 66 1.86 10.00 -2.90
C ILE A 66 2.78 9.28 -1.91
N SER A 67 3.46 10.04 -1.05
CA SER A 67 4.21 9.49 0.09
C SER A 67 3.26 9.26 1.27
N SER A 68 3.45 8.18 2.01
CA SER A 68 2.62 7.87 3.17
C SER A 68 2.79 8.91 4.27
N GLN A 69 1.68 9.30 4.90
CA GLN A 69 1.60 10.13 6.08
C GLN A 69 1.78 9.33 7.38
N TYR A 70 1.82 7.98 7.30
CA TYR A 70 2.00 7.12 8.45
C TYR A 70 3.46 7.01 8.89
N VAL A 71 4.02 8.13 9.35
CA VAL A 71 5.46 8.32 9.57
C VAL A 71 6.02 7.68 10.85
N ILE A 72 5.17 7.18 11.75
CA ILE A 72 5.62 6.61 13.03
C ILE A 72 5.96 5.11 12.95
N ARG A 73 5.74 4.48 11.79
CA ARG A 73 6.12 3.09 11.51
C ARG A 73 7.04 3.02 10.31
N MET A 74 8.02 2.11 10.38
CA MET A 74 8.91 1.86 9.24
C MET A 74 8.15 1.10 8.15
N GLN A 75 8.16 1.65 6.93
CA GLN A 75 7.57 1.05 5.75
C GLN A 75 8.64 0.51 4.79
N PRO A 76 8.31 -0.40 3.85
CA PRO A 76 9.26 -0.89 2.86
C PRO A 76 9.85 0.25 2.00
N THR A 77 8.98 1.07 1.41
CA THR A 77 9.30 2.28 0.63
C THR A 77 8.48 3.46 1.16
N ASN A 78 8.84 4.71 0.82
CA ASN A 78 8.03 5.88 1.21
C ASN A 78 6.66 5.94 0.50
N ARG A 79 6.49 5.15 -0.58
CA ARG A 79 5.27 5.07 -1.39
C ARG A 79 4.31 3.98 -0.91
N CYS A 80 4.72 3.19 0.08
CA CYS A 80 3.90 2.12 0.66
C CYS A 80 2.85 2.73 1.59
N LEU A 81 1.59 2.81 1.14
CA LEU A 81 0.49 3.31 1.95
C LEU A 81 0.06 2.31 3.03
N SER A 82 -0.48 2.81 4.14
CA SER A 82 -1.20 2.03 5.14
C SER A 82 -2.57 1.58 4.62
N THR A 83 -3.19 0.58 5.27
CA THR A 83 -4.55 0.11 4.94
C THR A 83 -5.57 1.27 4.87
N LEU A 84 -5.51 2.18 5.85
CA LEU A 84 -6.38 3.35 5.92
C LEU A 84 -6.14 4.31 4.74
N GLU A 85 -4.89 4.60 4.42
CA GLU A 85 -4.56 5.45 3.26
C GLU A 85 -4.99 4.83 1.95
N CYS A 86 -4.79 3.51 1.78
CA CYS A 86 -5.27 2.78 0.63
C CYS A 86 -6.79 2.93 0.47
N ALA A 87 -7.55 2.77 1.56
CA ALA A 87 -9.00 2.92 1.54
C ALA A 87 -9.42 4.35 1.21
N ALA A 88 -8.79 5.34 1.83
CA ALA A 88 -9.10 6.75 1.64
C ALA A 88 -8.87 7.20 0.18
N VAL A 89 -7.73 6.83 -0.41
CA VAL A 89 -7.40 7.15 -1.80
C VAL A 89 -8.32 6.40 -2.76
N ALA A 90 -8.57 5.11 -2.52
CA ALA A 90 -9.46 4.34 -3.38
C ALA A 90 -10.88 4.91 -3.40
N LEU A 91 -11.42 5.28 -2.23
CA LEU A 91 -12.74 5.90 -2.12
C LEU A 91 -12.77 7.29 -2.78
N SER A 92 -11.76 8.13 -2.63
CA SER A 92 -11.76 9.44 -3.30
C SER A 92 -11.78 9.32 -4.81
N ILE A 93 -11.11 8.31 -5.38
CA ILE A 93 -11.14 8.01 -6.81
C ILE A 93 -12.53 7.50 -7.23
N LEU A 94 -13.05 6.51 -6.51
CA LEU A 94 -14.33 5.87 -6.81
C LEU A 94 -15.55 6.79 -6.58
N GLU A 95 -15.45 7.79 -5.73
CA GLU A 95 -16.52 8.77 -5.52
C GLU A 95 -16.26 10.09 -6.26
N LYS A 96 -15.13 10.18 -6.98
CA LYS A 96 -14.66 11.40 -7.66
C LYS A 96 -14.65 12.62 -6.72
N ASN A 97 -14.26 12.39 -5.46
CA ASN A 97 -14.30 13.39 -4.41
C ASN A 97 -13.02 13.36 -3.55
N ASN A 98 -12.13 14.30 -3.81
CA ASN A 98 -10.85 14.44 -3.09
C ASN A 98 -11.03 14.78 -1.60
N TYR A 99 -12.17 15.36 -1.20
CA TYR A 99 -12.45 15.69 0.20
C TYR A 99 -12.58 14.45 1.09
N ILE A 100 -12.97 13.32 0.52
CA ILE A 100 -13.06 12.04 1.24
C ILE A 100 -11.68 11.64 1.75
N GLN A 101 -10.66 11.73 0.89
CA GLN A 101 -9.29 11.40 1.29
C GLN A 101 -8.83 12.31 2.43
N GLU A 102 -9.01 13.62 2.30
CA GLU A 102 -8.64 14.57 3.36
C GLU A 102 -9.32 14.22 4.69
N THR A 103 -10.63 14.01 4.66
CA THR A 103 -11.45 13.73 5.83
C THR A 103 -11.05 12.44 6.52
N LEU A 104 -10.89 11.35 5.76
CA LEU A 104 -10.55 10.03 6.30
C LEU A 104 -9.11 9.94 6.80
N LEU A 105 -8.22 10.84 6.37
CA LEU A 105 -6.84 10.87 6.84
C LEU A 105 -6.64 11.70 8.13
N ARG A 106 -7.61 12.52 8.54
CA ARG A 106 -7.51 13.32 9.79
C ARG A 106 -7.21 12.48 11.03
N PRO A 107 -7.86 11.31 11.26
CA PRO A 107 -7.53 10.46 12.41
C PRO A 107 -6.09 9.93 12.36
N LEU A 108 -5.57 9.59 11.18
CA LEU A 108 -4.18 9.14 11.01
C LEU A 108 -3.18 10.24 11.36
N GLN A 109 -3.46 11.46 10.88
CA GLN A 109 -2.65 12.64 11.16
C GLN A 109 -2.65 12.94 12.66
N ALA A 110 -3.83 12.94 13.31
CA ALA A 110 -3.96 13.14 14.74
C ALA A 110 -3.19 12.06 15.54
N LEU A 111 -3.31 10.79 15.14
CA LEU A 111 -2.57 9.69 15.74
C LEU A 111 -1.05 9.86 15.61
N CYS A 112 -0.55 10.24 14.44
CA CYS A 112 0.87 10.49 14.24
C CYS A 112 1.36 11.68 15.06
N SER A 113 0.63 12.80 15.04
CA SER A 113 0.96 13.99 15.83
C SER A 113 1.02 13.68 17.32
N PHE A 114 0.02 12.97 17.85
CA PHE A 114 -0.01 12.57 19.26
C PHE A 114 1.21 11.72 19.63
N GLN A 115 1.54 10.71 18.81
CA GLN A 115 2.68 9.84 19.06
C GLN A 115 4.01 10.60 19.01
N LEU A 116 4.18 11.52 18.05
CA LEU A 116 5.38 12.36 17.93
C LEU A 116 5.55 13.28 19.15
N GLN A 117 4.47 13.86 19.67
CA GLN A 117 4.49 14.68 20.89
C GLN A 117 4.89 13.87 22.13
N HIS A 118 4.63 12.55 22.14
CA HIS A 118 4.93 11.66 23.27
C HIS A 118 6.19 10.80 23.04
N GLY A 119 7.12 11.29 22.22
CA GLY A 119 8.46 10.71 22.08
C GLY A 119 8.62 9.67 20.97
N ALA A 120 7.59 9.41 20.16
CA ALA A 120 7.79 8.68 18.92
C ALA A 120 8.69 9.48 17.97
N ARG A 121 9.44 8.78 17.13
CA ARG A 121 10.30 9.39 16.11
C ARG A 121 9.76 9.08 14.73
N ILE A 122 9.96 10.01 13.81
CA ILE A 122 9.74 9.78 12.38
C ILE A 122 10.62 8.59 11.95
N ARG A 123 9.99 7.59 11.35
CA ARG A 123 10.61 6.37 10.84
C ARG A 123 10.78 6.50 9.34
N LEU A 124 12.03 6.64 8.90
CA LEU A 124 12.40 6.56 7.48
C LEU A 124 12.06 5.16 6.93
N SER A 125 11.70 5.09 5.65
CA SER A 125 11.47 3.79 5.00
C SER A 125 12.73 2.94 4.98
N LYS A 126 12.53 1.62 4.93
CA LYS A 126 13.62 0.66 4.84
C LYS A 126 14.47 0.88 3.59
N GLU A 127 13.85 1.18 2.46
CA GLU A 127 14.53 1.60 1.23
C GLU A 127 15.46 2.79 1.46
N HIS A 128 14.96 3.87 2.07
CA HIS A 128 15.76 5.07 2.32
C HIS A 128 16.96 4.76 3.24
N LEU A 129 16.73 3.99 4.31
CA LEU A 129 17.80 3.58 5.23
C LEU A 129 18.87 2.74 4.52
N LEU A 130 18.47 1.84 3.61
CA LEU A 130 19.42 1.00 2.87
C LEU A 130 20.20 1.79 1.82
N LYS A 131 19.54 2.66 1.06
CA LYS A 131 20.18 3.50 0.02
C LYS A 131 21.22 4.46 0.59
N ASN A 132 21.01 4.95 1.81
CA ASN A 132 21.91 5.90 2.46
C ASN A 132 22.89 5.25 3.46
N GLY A 133 22.93 3.91 3.55
CA GLY A 133 23.82 3.22 4.50
C GLY A 133 23.48 3.43 5.98
N LEU A 134 22.27 3.92 6.28
CA LEU A 134 21.78 4.20 7.64
C LEU A 134 21.03 3.01 8.27
N TYR A 135 21.02 1.84 7.62
CA TYR A 135 20.28 0.68 8.11
C TYR A 135 21.00 0.06 9.33
N PRO A 136 20.39 0.03 10.52
CA PRO A 136 21.11 -0.26 11.77
C PRO A 136 21.39 -1.75 12.00
N LYS A 137 20.91 -2.65 11.12
CA LYS A 137 21.04 -4.10 11.28
C LYS A 137 21.99 -4.66 10.23
N SER A 138 22.76 -5.68 10.61
CA SER A 138 23.57 -6.45 9.68
C SER A 138 22.72 -7.06 8.56
N MET A 139 23.29 -7.13 7.35
CA MET A 139 22.63 -7.79 6.23
C MET A 139 22.37 -9.27 6.54
N PRO A 140 21.19 -9.80 6.16
CA PRO A 140 20.83 -11.18 6.44
C PRO A 140 21.67 -12.14 5.58
N LYS A 141 22.17 -13.22 6.18
CA LYS A 141 22.91 -14.29 5.47
C LYS A 141 22.01 -15.15 4.56
N ASN A 142 20.70 -15.15 4.81
CA ASN A 142 19.75 -15.94 4.02
C ASN A 142 19.56 -15.31 2.62
N LYS A 143 19.88 -16.06 1.56
CA LYS A 143 19.82 -15.61 0.15
C LYS A 143 18.49 -14.93 -0.22
N ARG A 144 17.35 -15.49 0.21
CA ARG A 144 16.02 -14.93 -0.09
C ARG A 144 15.81 -13.57 0.58
N LYS A 145 16.24 -13.43 1.84
CA LYS A 145 16.15 -12.15 2.56
C LYS A 145 17.12 -11.11 1.99
N LEU A 146 18.31 -11.54 1.57
CA LEU A 146 19.31 -10.69 0.93
C LEU A 146 18.77 -10.10 -0.38
N ARG A 147 18.26 -10.95 -1.28
CA ARG A 147 17.64 -10.53 -2.54
C ARG A 147 16.48 -9.55 -2.33
N LYS A 148 15.66 -9.75 -1.28
CA LYS A 148 14.59 -8.81 -0.93
C LYS A 148 15.14 -7.43 -0.54
N MET A 149 16.29 -7.38 0.13
CA MET A 149 16.92 -6.11 0.51
C MET A 149 17.57 -5.43 -0.69
N GLU A 150 18.22 -6.20 -1.57
CA GLU A 150 18.76 -5.70 -2.84
C GLU A 150 17.66 -5.09 -3.72
N LEU A 151 16.51 -5.76 -3.84
CA LEU A 151 15.36 -5.24 -4.61
C LEU A 151 14.82 -3.90 -4.05
N LEU A 152 14.84 -3.71 -2.73
CA LEU A 152 14.46 -2.43 -2.12
C LEU A 152 15.48 -1.34 -2.46
N MET A 153 16.77 -1.68 -2.54
CA MET A 153 17.82 -0.74 -2.94
C MET A 153 17.73 -0.37 -4.43
N SER A 154 17.35 -1.33 -5.28
CA SER A 154 17.20 -1.13 -6.72
C SER A 154 15.85 -0.56 -7.14
N SER A 155 14.93 -0.31 -6.19
CA SER A 155 13.60 0.25 -6.47
C SER A 155 13.73 1.69 -6.93
N VAL A 156 14.02 1.86 -8.22
CA VAL A 156 13.74 3.05 -9.03
C VAL A 156 12.51 2.79 -9.92
N LYS A 157 12.00 1.56 -10.00
CA LYS A 157 10.79 1.20 -10.75
C LYS A 157 10.02 0.05 -10.07
N ILE A 158 8.95 0.39 -9.36
CA ILE A 158 7.73 -0.43 -9.24
C ILE A 158 6.60 0.49 -9.67
#